data_AF-A0A8D8W6N9-F1
#
_entry.id   AF-A0A8D8W6N9-F1
#
_cell.length_a   1.000
_cell.length_b   1.000
_cell.length_c   1.000
_cell.angle_alpha   90.00
_cell.angle_beta   90.00
_cell.angle_gamma   90.00
#
_symmetry.space_group_name_H-M   'P 1'
#
loop_
_entity.id
_entity.type
_entity.pdbx_description
1 polymer ?
#
loop_
_entity_poly.entity_id
_entity_poly.type
_entity_poly.pdbx_seq_one_letter_code
_entity_poly.pdbx_strand_id
1 'polypeptide(L)'
;MNPEIKLDTEATLCLPSTSAGLGTLAGDESDLNIFENKPGLAEDMKFLASMPELCDVTFLVGDTREPVCAVKAVLAARSRVFHKMLYSAPSPQRKKDPPPKENKLRLFLKRSSEPLLNLQNDAKQRASGGYSQQLAPIQEPQSNQHHTLIIEEFEPDVFRQLIEYIHTGCVTLQPRTLLGVMNAADYYGLDELRKACSGFVQCCINVDTVCALLASAERYIQYKCTKSLVQKVLEFVDEHGNEVLNLGSFTLLPQHVVRLILVRDELRADEFTKFQAALMWSKKYCDNNSNITLKETIGNFLEYIQFHKIPANVLMREVHPLGLVPYNIIMTALAYQTQQA
;
A
#
# COMPACT_ATOMS: atom_id res chain seq x y z
N MET A 1 -17.97 45.16 13.75
CA MET A 1 -17.85 45.03 12.29
C MET A 1 -16.77 44.01 12.01
N ASN A 2 -17.16 42.75 11.90
CA ASN A 2 -16.34 41.62 11.46
C ASN A 2 -16.85 41.20 10.08
N PRO A 3 -15.99 40.88 9.11
CA PRO A 3 -16.34 39.97 8.05
C PRO A 3 -15.69 38.61 8.29
N GLU A 4 -16.54 37.58 8.35
CA GLU A 4 -16.16 36.17 8.34
C GLU A 4 -15.52 35.79 6.99
N ILE A 5 -14.37 35.12 7.06
CA ILE A 5 -13.74 34.49 5.90
C ILE A 5 -14.24 33.04 5.86
N LYS A 6 -15.14 32.75 4.92
CA LYS A 6 -15.49 31.36 4.54
C LYS A 6 -14.37 30.78 3.69
N LEU A 7 -13.77 29.69 4.18
CA LEU A 7 -12.96 28.78 3.36
C LEU A 7 -13.89 27.67 2.85
N ASP A 8 -14.34 27.79 1.60
CA ASP A 8 -14.88 26.69 0.81
C ASP A 8 -13.88 26.41 -0.32
N THR A 9 -13.11 25.32 -0.19
CA THR A 9 -12.27 24.81 -1.29
C THR A 9 -12.31 23.28 -1.32
N GLU A 10 -13.44 22.71 -1.69
CA GLU A 10 -13.49 21.35 -2.26
C GLU A 10 -13.23 21.48 -3.78
N ALA A 11 -11.98 21.22 -4.18
CA ALA A 11 -11.62 21.14 -5.59
C ALA A 11 -12.01 19.76 -6.15
N THR A 12 -13.24 19.65 -6.65
CA THR A 12 -13.65 18.55 -7.53
C THR A 12 -12.97 18.76 -8.89
N LEU A 13 -11.78 18.18 -9.05
CA LEU A 13 -11.08 18.13 -10.34
C LEU A 13 -11.75 17.08 -11.24
N CYS A 14 -12.79 17.48 -11.97
CA CYS A 14 -13.27 16.74 -13.13
C CYS A 14 -12.20 16.82 -14.23
N LEU A 15 -11.55 15.70 -14.55
CA LEU A 15 -10.63 15.58 -15.68
C LEU A 15 -11.37 15.85 -17.01
N PRO A 16 -10.77 16.57 -17.97
CA PRO A 16 -11.38 16.76 -19.28
C PRO A 16 -11.33 15.45 -20.09
N SER A 17 -12.50 15.00 -20.55
CA SER A 17 -12.62 13.84 -21.44
C SER A 17 -12.14 14.22 -22.85
N THR A 18 -11.07 13.56 -23.31
CA THR A 18 -10.64 13.63 -24.72
C THR A 18 -11.51 12.66 -25.53
N SER A 19 -12.48 13.18 -26.28
CA SER A 19 -13.21 12.39 -27.28
C SER A 19 -12.34 12.21 -28.53
N ALA A 20 -11.63 11.09 -28.61
CA ALA A 20 -11.04 10.64 -29.87
C ALA A 20 -12.17 10.12 -30.78
N GLY A 21 -12.59 10.94 -31.75
CA GLY A 21 -13.59 10.57 -32.75
C GLY A 21 -13.04 9.53 -33.71
N LEU A 22 -13.64 8.34 -33.73
CA LEU A 22 -13.49 7.35 -34.79
C LEU A 22 -14.58 7.65 -35.83
N GLY A 23 -14.18 8.02 -37.04
CA GLY A 23 -15.10 8.34 -38.13
C GLY A 23 -15.96 7.14 -38.54
N THR A 24 -17.24 7.36 -38.77
CA THR A 24 -18.08 6.45 -39.55
C THR A 24 -19.08 7.26 -40.38
N LEU A 25 -18.99 7.00 -41.69
CA LEU A 25 -19.95 7.09 -42.79
C LEU A 25 -21.25 7.88 -42.58
N ALA A 26 -21.41 8.89 -43.43
CA ALA A 26 -22.57 9.73 -43.58
C ALA A 26 -23.84 8.95 -43.98
N GLY A 27 -24.89 9.12 -43.17
CA GLY A 27 -26.30 8.87 -43.49
C GLY A 27 -27.14 9.61 -42.45
N ASP A 28 -27.98 10.55 -42.91
CA ASP A 28 -28.95 11.40 -42.17
C ASP A 28 -29.14 11.11 -40.66
N GLU A 29 -28.36 11.79 -39.81
CA GLU A 29 -28.59 11.91 -38.36
C GLU A 29 -28.92 13.37 -37.99
N SER A 30 -29.84 14.01 -38.69
CA SER A 30 -30.18 15.43 -38.48
C SER A 30 -31.32 15.68 -37.49
N ASP A 31 -31.99 14.64 -36.96
CA ASP A 31 -33.14 14.76 -36.05
C ASP A 31 -32.97 14.03 -34.69
N LEU A 32 -31.75 13.69 -34.27
CA LEU A 32 -31.50 13.04 -32.97
C LEU A 32 -30.97 14.03 -31.93
N ASN A 33 -31.55 14.01 -30.72
CA ASN A 33 -31.08 14.80 -29.58
C ASN A 33 -30.69 13.87 -28.43
N ILE A 34 -29.41 13.88 -28.05
CA ILE A 34 -28.87 13.03 -26.97
C ILE A 34 -28.91 13.82 -25.67
N PHE A 35 -29.70 13.35 -24.70
CA PHE A 35 -29.68 13.87 -23.33
C PHE A 35 -28.75 13.03 -22.45
N GLU A 36 -27.78 13.66 -21.78
CA GLU A 36 -26.86 13.00 -20.86
C GLU A 36 -27.02 13.54 -19.43
N ASN A 37 -27.28 12.65 -18.48
CA ASN A 37 -27.24 12.95 -17.04
C ASN A 37 -26.18 12.09 -16.34
N LYS A 38 -24.93 12.22 -16.77
CA LYS A 38 -23.78 11.50 -16.19
C LYS A 38 -23.63 11.74 -14.68
N PRO A 39 -23.76 12.98 -14.15
CA PRO A 39 -23.64 13.22 -12.71
C PRO A 39 -24.74 12.55 -11.90
N GLY A 40 -26.00 12.62 -12.35
CA GLY A 40 -27.11 11.94 -11.67
C GLY A 40 -26.91 10.43 -11.61
N LEU A 41 -26.48 9.82 -12.72
CA LEU A 41 -26.15 8.40 -12.74
C LEU A 41 -25.01 8.05 -11.78
N ALA A 42 -23.97 8.89 -11.68
CA ALA A 42 -22.85 8.67 -10.76
C ALA A 42 -23.31 8.71 -9.29
N GLU A 43 -24.20 9.65 -8.93
CA GLU A 43 -24.81 9.70 -7.60
C GLU A 43 -25.67 8.47 -7.32
N ASP A 44 -26.53 8.05 -8.25
CA ASP A 44 -27.33 6.82 -8.11
C ASP A 44 -26.44 5.59 -7.90
N MET A 45 -25.31 5.50 -8.62
CA MET A 45 -24.33 4.41 -8.45
C MET A 45 -23.57 4.48 -7.12
N LYS A 46 -23.40 5.66 -6.53
CA LYS A 46 -22.78 5.82 -5.21
C LYS A 46 -23.63 5.16 -4.13
N PHE A 47 -24.95 5.33 -4.21
CA PHE A 47 -25.88 4.70 -3.28
C PHE A 47 -25.87 3.18 -3.39
N LEU A 48 -25.70 2.61 -4.59
CA LEU A 48 -25.69 1.16 -4.81
C LEU A 48 -24.71 0.42 -3.89
N ALA A 49 -23.51 0.97 -3.67
CA ALA A 49 -22.51 0.39 -2.78
C ALA A 49 -22.89 0.45 -1.28
N SER A 50 -23.85 1.32 -0.92
CA SER A 50 -24.41 1.43 0.44
C SER A 50 -25.59 0.50 0.70
N MET A 51 -26.08 -0.22 -0.31
CA MET A 51 -27.17 -1.20 -0.23
C MET A 51 -26.61 -2.62 -0.43
N PRO A 52 -26.25 -3.34 0.65
CA PRO A 52 -25.63 -4.66 0.55
C PRO A 52 -26.48 -5.69 -0.21
N GLU A 53 -27.81 -5.55 -0.18
CA GLU A 53 -28.75 -6.42 -0.87
C GLU A 53 -28.68 -6.31 -2.41
N LEU A 54 -28.15 -5.20 -2.93
CA LEU A 54 -27.92 -4.99 -4.36
C LEU A 54 -26.49 -5.36 -4.79
N CYS A 55 -25.62 -5.72 -3.83
CA CYS A 55 -24.23 -6.09 -4.07
C CYS A 55 -24.08 -7.62 -4.13
N ASP A 56 -23.38 -8.11 -5.15
CA ASP A 56 -23.09 -9.53 -5.34
C ASP A 56 -21.67 -9.92 -4.88
N VAL A 57 -20.88 -8.96 -4.37
CA VAL A 57 -19.58 -9.21 -3.73
C VAL A 57 -19.35 -8.30 -2.52
N THR A 58 -18.72 -8.86 -1.49
CA THR A 58 -18.20 -8.12 -0.32
C THR A 58 -16.71 -8.42 -0.15
N PHE A 59 -15.93 -7.37 0.05
CA PHE A 59 -14.52 -7.44 0.39
C PHE A 59 -14.34 -7.20 1.88
N LEU A 60 -13.60 -8.07 2.56
CA LEU A 60 -13.17 -7.89 3.95
C LEU A 60 -11.74 -7.32 3.91
N VAL A 61 -11.63 -6.02 4.16
CA VAL A 61 -10.42 -5.24 3.87
C VAL A 61 -9.60 -4.97 5.14
N GLY A 62 -8.29 -5.11 5.00
CA GLY A 62 -7.30 -4.79 6.04
C GLY A 62 -7.36 -5.73 7.24
N ASP A 63 -6.57 -5.39 8.26
CA ASP A 63 -6.48 -6.17 9.50
C ASP A 63 -7.81 -6.19 10.28
N THR A 64 -8.60 -5.12 10.15
CA THR A 64 -9.92 -4.96 10.78
C THR A 64 -11.04 -5.73 10.07
N ARG A 65 -10.76 -6.30 8.89
CA ARG A 65 -11.74 -7.04 8.06
C ARG A 65 -13.00 -6.20 7.78
N GLU A 66 -12.83 -4.90 7.56
CA GLU A 66 -13.95 -4.00 7.29
C GLU A 66 -14.67 -4.40 5.99
N PRO A 67 -16.00 -4.55 6.01
CA PRO A 67 -16.76 -4.93 4.84
C PRO A 67 -16.90 -3.76 3.86
N VAL A 68 -16.57 -4.00 2.59
CA VAL A 68 -16.81 -3.09 1.47
C VAL A 68 -17.61 -3.84 0.41
N CYS A 69 -18.86 -3.44 0.19
CA CYS A 69 -19.75 -4.07 -0.78
C CYS A 69 -19.58 -3.44 -2.18
N ALA A 70 -19.74 -4.25 -3.23
CA ALA A 70 -19.63 -3.79 -4.60
C ALA A 70 -20.40 -4.70 -5.57
N VAL A 71 -20.44 -4.29 -6.84
CA VAL A 71 -21.07 -5.07 -7.93
C VAL A 71 -20.00 -5.63 -8.88
N LYS A 72 -19.92 -6.96 -8.98
CA LYS A 72 -18.88 -7.67 -9.78
C LYS A 72 -18.85 -7.20 -11.23
N ALA A 73 -20.00 -7.00 -11.85
CA ALA A 73 -20.09 -6.58 -13.24
C ALA A 73 -19.44 -5.21 -13.47
N VAL A 74 -19.67 -4.26 -12.57
CA VAL A 74 -19.07 -2.92 -12.62
C VAL A 74 -17.55 -3.00 -12.43
N LEU A 75 -17.11 -3.76 -11.43
CA LEU A 75 -15.69 -3.98 -11.17
C LEU A 75 -14.97 -4.62 -12.37
N ALA A 76 -15.54 -5.68 -12.93
CA ALA A 76 -14.96 -6.41 -14.05
C ALA A 76 -14.96 -5.62 -15.35
N ALA A 77 -15.97 -4.78 -15.59
CA ALA A 77 -16.01 -3.90 -16.76
C ALA A 77 -14.89 -2.85 -16.73
N ARG A 78 -14.55 -2.33 -15.55
CA ARG A 78 -13.60 -1.21 -15.39
C ARG A 78 -12.19 -1.61 -15.00
N SER A 79 -11.99 -2.85 -14.54
CA SER A 79 -10.68 -3.37 -14.18
C SER A 79 -10.52 -4.81 -14.65
N ARG A 80 -9.50 -5.02 -15.49
CA ARG A 80 -9.11 -6.36 -15.95
C ARG A 80 -8.64 -7.24 -14.79
N VAL A 81 -8.10 -6.64 -13.72
CA VAL A 81 -7.65 -7.35 -12.52
C VAL A 81 -8.86 -7.88 -11.75
N PHE A 82 -9.87 -7.04 -11.51
CA PHE A 82 -11.13 -7.50 -10.91
C PHE A 82 -11.85 -8.51 -11.80
N HIS A 83 -11.89 -8.31 -13.12
CA HIS A 83 -12.46 -9.29 -14.05
C HIS A 83 -11.79 -10.66 -13.88
N LYS A 84 -10.45 -10.69 -13.88
CA LYS A 84 -9.71 -11.93 -13.70
C LYS A 84 -9.96 -12.52 -12.31
N MET A 85 -9.93 -11.72 -11.25
CA MET A 85 -10.12 -12.18 -9.87
C MET A 85 -11.52 -12.77 -9.63
N LEU A 86 -12.56 -12.20 -10.24
CA LEU A 86 -13.95 -12.57 -9.98
C LEU A 86 -14.50 -13.64 -10.92
N TYR A 87 -14.02 -13.69 -12.17
CA TYR A 87 -14.56 -14.57 -13.22
C TYR A 87 -13.58 -15.63 -13.74
N SER A 88 -12.30 -15.59 -13.37
CA SER A 88 -11.42 -16.72 -13.69
C SER A 88 -11.74 -17.87 -12.75
N ALA A 89 -12.03 -19.04 -13.32
CA ALA A 89 -12.19 -20.25 -12.53
C ALA A 89 -10.93 -20.44 -11.66
N PRO A 90 -11.07 -20.73 -10.36
CA PRO A 90 -9.92 -21.12 -9.56
C PRO A 90 -9.31 -22.36 -10.23
N SER A 91 -8.05 -22.26 -10.66
CA SER A 91 -7.25 -23.45 -10.96
C SER A 91 -7.41 -24.36 -9.74
N PRO A 92 -7.67 -25.68 -9.90
CA PRO A 92 -7.76 -26.57 -8.75
C PRO A 92 -6.44 -26.46 -8.00
N GLN A 93 -6.44 -25.69 -6.91
CA GLN A 93 -5.38 -25.67 -5.94
C GLN A 93 -5.34 -27.11 -5.46
N ARG A 94 -4.28 -27.84 -5.81
CA ARG A 94 -3.96 -29.11 -5.19
C ARG A 94 -3.90 -28.81 -3.70
N LYS A 95 -4.99 -29.10 -2.97
CA LYS A 95 -4.91 -29.35 -1.53
C LYS A 95 -3.83 -30.41 -1.41
N LYS A 96 -2.67 -30.00 -0.92
CA LYS A 96 -1.60 -30.92 -0.57
C LYS A 96 -2.12 -31.64 0.66
N ASP A 97 -2.85 -32.73 0.43
CA ASP A 97 -3.16 -33.67 1.50
C ASP A 97 -1.83 -34.05 2.15
N PRO A 98 -1.74 -34.04 3.50
CA PRO A 98 -0.54 -34.50 4.16
C PRO A 98 -0.28 -35.97 3.75
N PRO A 99 0.98 -36.36 3.47
CA PRO A 99 1.27 -37.72 3.05
C PRO A 99 0.84 -38.71 4.15
N PRO A 100 0.25 -39.86 3.80
CA PRO A 100 -0.10 -40.86 4.78
C PRO A 100 1.18 -41.36 5.46
N LYS A 101 1.19 -41.41 6.79
CA LYS A 101 2.31 -41.93 7.58
C LYS A 101 2.51 -43.40 7.23
N GLU A 102 3.57 -43.71 6.49
CA GLU A 102 4.00 -45.09 6.29
C GLU A 102 4.50 -45.69 7.61
N ASN A 103 3.84 -46.76 8.05
CA ASN A 103 4.28 -47.55 9.20
C ASN A 103 5.62 -48.25 8.87
N LYS A 104 6.65 -47.98 9.68
CA LYS A 104 8.02 -48.49 9.58
C LYS A 104 8.17 -50.00 9.86
N LEU A 105 7.32 -50.85 9.28
CA LEU A 105 7.44 -52.31 9.38
C LEU A 105 7.60 -53.03 8.04
N ARG A 106 7.61 -52.33 6.90
CA ARG A 106 7.77 -52.98 5.58
C ARG A 106 9.15 -52.90 4.94
N LEU A 107 10.17 -52.36 5.60
CA LEU A 107 11.52 -52.24 5.03
C LEU A 107 12.51 -53.35 5.44
N PHE A 108 12.10 -54.36 6.21
CA PHE A 108 13.04 -55.36 6.77
C PHE A 108 12.85 -56.82 6.32
N LEU A 109 11.97 -57.12 5.36
CA LEU A 109 11.74 -58.52 4.93
C LEU A 109 11.89 -58.80 3.42
N LYS A 110 12.54 -57.92 2.66
CA LYS A 110 12.86 -58.23 1.25
C LYS A 110 14.36 -58.35 1.03
N ARG A 111 14.97 -59.35 1.67
CA ARG A 111 16.33 -59.79 1.35
C ARG A 111 16.48 -61.30 1.52
N SER A 112 15.98 -62.05 0.54
CA SER A 112 16.56 -63.35 0.13
C SER A 112 15.77 -63.96 -1.04
N SER A 113 16.44 -64.01 -2.20
CA SER A 113 16.45 -65.09 -3.21
C SER A 113 15.14 -65.65 -3.80
N GLU A 114 14.98 -65.45 -5.12
CA GLU A 114 14.22 -66.29 -6.08
C GLU A 114 14.88 -67.71 -6.23
N PRO A 115 14.40 -68.72 -7.02
CA PRO A 115 13.36 -68.67 -8.09
C PRO A 115 12.47 -69.94 -8.34
N LEU A 116 11.60 -69.80 -9.37
CA LEU A 116 11.08 -70.80 -10.35
C LEU A 116 9.69 -71.48 -10.22
N LEU A 117 9.01 -71.47 -11.40
CA LEU A 117 8.02 -72.41 -12.01
C LEU A 117 6.57 -72.44 -11.46
N ASN A 118 5.48 -72.59 -12.24
CA ASN A 118 5.20 -72.51 -13.69
C ASN A 118 3.65 -72.57 -13.89
N LEU A 119 3.21 -72.25 -15.12
CA LEU A 119 1.95 -72.63 -15.81
C LEU A 119 0.63 -71.94 -15.37
N GLN A 120 -0.02 -71.04 -16.13
CA GLN A 120 -0.56 -71.05 -17.50
C GLN A 120 -1.99 -71.64 -17.63
N ASN A 121 -3.01 -70.79 -17.87
CA ASN A 121 -3.81 -70.74 -19.11
C ASN A 121 -5.15 -69.99 -18.94
N ASP A 122 -5.26 -68.90 -19.71
CA ASP A 122 -6.29 -68.53 -20.69
C ASP A 122 -7.81 -68.72 -20.51
N ALA A 123 -8.49 -67.68 -21.02
CA ALA A 123 -9.81 -67.63 -21.67
C ALA A 123 -11.06 -67.44 -20.80
N LYS A 124 -11.58 -66.21 -20.77
CA LYS A 124 -12.75 -65.81 -21.61
C LYS A 124 -13.21 -64.37 -21.33
N GLN A 125 -13.07 -63.54 -22.36
CA GLN A 125 -13.88 -62.34 -22.54
C GLN A 125 -15.32 -62.75 -22.90
N ARG A 126 -16.31 -62.06 -22.32
CA ARG A 126 -17.32 -61.22 -23.01
C ARG A 126 -18.67 -61.19 -22.27
N ALA A 127 -19.23 -59.98 -22.28
CA ALA A 127 -20.64 -59.62 -22.14
C ALA A 127 -21.21 -59.41 -20.72
N SER A 128 -21.22 -58.14 -20.30
CA SER A 128 -22.48 -57.43 -20.02
C SER A 128 -22.21 -55.92 -20.09
N GLY A 129 -22.66 -55.30 -21.18
CA GLY A 129 -22.62 -53.86 -21.36
C GLY A 129 -23.59 -53.18 -20.40
N GLY A 130 -23.10 -52.13 -19.74
CA GLY A 130 -23.89 -51.12 -19.06
C GLY A 130 -23.26 -49.78 -19.35
N TYR A 131 -23.78 -49.08 -20.37
CA TYR A 131 -23.45 -47.68 -20.59
C TYR A 131 -24.12 -46.87 -19.48
N SER A 132 -23.42 -46.61 -18.38
CA SER A 132 -23.75 -45.50 -17.50
C SER A 132 -23.17 -44.24 -18.14
N GLN A 133 -23.93 -43.66 -19.06
CA GLN A 133 -23.70 -42.29 -19.53
C GLN A 133 -24.00 -41.38 -18.34
N GLN A 134 -23.01 -41.14 -17.48
CA GLN A 134 -23.02 -40.03 -16.55
C GLN A 134 -23.03 -38.77 -17.41
N LEU A 135 -24.23 -38.26 -17.68
CA LEU A 135 -24.43 -36.87 -18.02
C LEU A 135 -23.68 -36.09 -16.95
N ALA A 136 -22.61 -35.40 -17.35
CA ALA A 136 -22.02 -34.38 -16.50
C ALA A 136 -23.18 -33.48 -16.05
N PRO A 137 -23.27 -33.11 -14.75
CA PRO A 137 -24.27 -32.14 -14.35
C PRO A 137 -24.08 -30.94 -15.27
N ILE A 138 -25.15 -30.54 -15.96
CA ILE A 138 -25.22 -29.20 -16.53
C ILE A 138 -24.92 -28.30 -15.33
N GLN A 139 -23.73 -27.70 -15.28
CA GLN A 139 -23.44 -26.66 -14.32
C GLN A 139 -24.46 -25.57 -14.62
N GLU A 140 -25.49 -25.51 -13.78
CA GLU A 140 -26.37 -24.35 -13.71
C GLU A 140 -25.46 -23.12 -13.72
N PRO A 141 -25.75 -22.09 -14.52
CA PRO A 141 -24.98 -20.86 -14.45
C PRO A 141 -25.00 -20.44 -12.98
N GLN A 142 -23.82 -20.30 -12.35
CA GLN A 142 -23.67 -19.88 -10.94
C GLN A 142 -24.10 -18.41 -10.81
N SER A 143 -25.33 -18.08 -11.15
CA SER A 143 -25.74 -16.73 -11.50
C SER A 143 -26.18 -15.90 -10.30
N ASN A 144 -25.95 -16.33 -9.06
CA ASN A 144 -26.30 -15.54 -7.86
C ASN A 144 -25.56 -15.95 -6.57
N GLN A 145 -24.32 -16.46 -6.66
CA GLN A 145 -23.52 -16.63 -5.44
C GLN A 145 -22.92 -15.28 -5.03
N HIS A 146 -23.36 -14.75 -3.88
CA HIS A 146 -22.68 -13.62 -3.26
C HIS A 146 -21.26 -14.05 -2.87
N HIS A 147 -20.24 -13.32 -3.34
CA HIS A 147 -18.84 -13.67 -3.09
C HIS A 147 -18.29 -12.86 -1.92
N THR A 148 -17.53 -13.51 -1.04
CA THR A 148 -16.76 -12.80 -0.01
C THR A 148 -15.28 -13.03 -0.26
N LEU A 149 -14.52 -11.94 -0.39
CA LEU A 149 -13.08 -11.96 -0.64
C LEU A 149 -12.35 -11.18 0.44
N ILE A 150 -11.09 -11.55 0.66
CA ILE A 150 -10.21 -10.91 1.63
C ILE A 150 -9.20 -10.04 0.85
N ILE A 151 -9.03 -8.80 1.30
CA ILE A 151 -8.01 -7.88 0.78
C ILE A 151 -7.11 -7.48 1.95
N GLU A 152 -5.82 -7.79 1.88
CA GLU A 152 -4.84 -7.51 2.93
C GLU A 152 -3.83 -6.43 2.49
N GLU A 153 -3.79 -6.13 1.20
CA GLU A 153 -2.80 -5.27 0.57
C GLU A 153 -3.05 -3.77 0.81
N PHE A 154 -4.29 -3.38 1.14
CA PHE A 154 -4.72 -1.98 1.22
C PHE A 154 -5.55 -1.71 2.48
N GLU A 155 -5.45 -0.48 2.99
CA GLU A 155 -6.32 -0.05 4.10
C GLU A 155 -7.79 0.08 3.67
N PRO A 156 -8.76 -0.09 4.60
CA PRO A 156 -10.18 0.05 4.31
C PRO A 156 -10.54 1.35 3.60
N ASP A 157 -10.01 2.49 4.06
CA ASP A 157 -10.29 3.81 3.46
C ASP A 157 -9.78 3.91 2.01
N VAL A 158 -8.58 3.37 1.75
CA VAL A 158 -7.97 3.34 0.41
C VAL A 158 -8.81 2.49 -0.53
N PHE A 159 -9.19 1.29 -0.08
CA PHE A 159 -9.98 0.38 -0.90
C PHE A 159 -11.40 0.91 -1.12
N ARG A 160 -12.02 1.55 -0.12
CA ARG A 160 -13.33 2.19 -0.25
C ARG A 160 -13.32 3.31 -1.29
N GLN A 161 -12.29 4.16 -1.28
CA GLN A 161 -12.08 5.18 -2.31
C GLN A 161 -11.90 4.58 -3.71
N LEU A 162 -11.17 3.46 -3.81
CA LEU A 162 -11.02 2.73 -5.06
C LEU A 162 -12.36 2.21 -5.59
N ILE A 163 -13.16 1.57 -4.73
CA ILE A 163 -14.47 1.02 -5.09
C ILE A 163 -15.45 2.15 -5.45
N GLU A 164 -15.46 3.25 -4.70
CA GLU A 164 -16.25 4.45 -5.03
C GLU A 164 -15.90 4.95 -6.43
N TYR A 165 -14.62 5.10 -6.75
CA TYR A 165 -14.18 5.51 -8.09
C TYR A 165 -14.64 4.52 -9.18
N ILE A 166 -14.56 3.21 -8.93
CA ILE A 166 -14.99 2.20 -9.91
C ILE A 166 -16.51 2.24 -10.10
N HIS A 167 -17.30 2.54 -9.08
CA HIS A 167 -18.76 2.64 -9.24
C HIS A 167 -19.19 3.94 -9.93
N THR A 168 -18.60 5.07 -9.55
CA THR A 168 -19.14 6.39 -9.91
C THR A 168 -18.31 7.11 -10.98
N GLY A 169 -17.02 6.77 -11.09
CA GLY A 169 -16.05 7.53 -11.88
C GLY A 169 -15.47 8.74 -11.14
N CYS A 170 -15.88 8.96 -9.89
CA CYS A 170 -15.50 10.11 -9.06
C CYS A 170 -14.88 9.65 -7.74
N VAL A 171 -13.91 10.40 -7.23
CA VAL A 171 -13.31 10.17 -5.91
C VAL A 171 -12.66 11.45 -5.40
N THR A 172 -12.78 11.71 -4.11
CA THR A 172 -12.09 12.81 -3.45
C THR A 172 -10.72 12.35 -2.97
N LEU A 173 -9.65 12.88 -3.58
CA LEU A 173 -8.28 12.56 -3.19
C LEU A 173 -7.89 13.33 -1.92
N GLN A 174 -7.19 12.65 -1.00
CA GLN A 174 -6.77 13.22 0.27
C GLN A 174 -5.30 12.90 0.52
N PRO A 175 -4.49 13.83 1.08
CA PRO A 175 -3.07 13.57 1.31
C PRO A 175 -2.79 12.32 2.13
N ARG A 176 -3.63 12.03 3.13
CA ARG A 176 -3.48 10.87 4.03
C ARG A 176 -3.65 9.52 3.33
N THR A 177 -4.47 9.44 2.28
CA THR A 177 -4.75 8.19 1.55
C THR A 177 -4.09 8.15 0.18
N LEU A 178 -3.52 9.28 -0.30
CA LEU A 178 -3.03 9.44 -1.66
C LEU A 178 -2.07 8.33 -2.08
N LEU A 179 -1.09 8.00 -1.23
CA LEU A 179 -0.10 6.97 -1.56
C LEU A 179 -0.76 5.59 -1.75
N GLY A 180 -1.68 5.22 -0.85
CA GLY A 180 -2.43 3.98 -0.96
C GLY A 180 -3.30 3.94 -2.21
N VAL A 181 -4.08 5.01 -2.48
CA VAL A 181 -4.95 5.08 -3.67
C VAL A 181 -4.14 5.04 -4.95
N MET A 182 -3.00 5.72 -5.01
CA MET A 182 -2.11 5.69 -6.17
C MET A 182 -1.58 4.27 -6.45
N ASN A 183 -1.17 3.54 -5.41
CA ASN A 183 -0.69 2.16 -5.54
C ASN A 183 -1.83 1.19 -5.86
N ALA A 184 -3.01 1.36 -5.27
CA ALA A 184 -4.19 0.56 -5.56
C ALA A 184 -4.66 0.77 -7.02
N ALA A 185 -4.68 2.02 -7.49
CA ALA A 185 -5.00 2.34 -8.87
C ALA A 185 -4.03 1.66 -9.85
N ASP A 186 -2.73 1.66 -9.55
CA ASP A 186 -1.74 0.94 -10.37
C ASP A 186 -1.96 -0.58 -10.31
N TYR A 187 -2.16 -1.14 -9.11
CA TYR A 187 -2.36 -2.57 -8.89
C TYR A 187 -3.60 -3.11 -9.61
N TYR A 188 -4.72 -2.40 -9.55
CA TYR A 188 -5.98 -2.79 -10.20
C TYR A 188 -6.11 -2.29 -11.64
N GLY A 189 -5.10 -1.63 -12.20
CA GLY A 189 -5.07 -1.19 -13.60
C GLY A 189 -6.05 -0.05 -13.93
N LEU A 190 -6.22 0.90 -13.02
CA LEU A 190 -7.05 2.09 -13.17
C LEU A 190 -6.19 3.30 -13.56
N ASP A 191 -5.78 3.35 -14.84
CA ASP A 191 -4.78 4.31 -15.32
C ASP A 191 -5.18 5.78 -15.13
N GLU A 192 -6.46 6.13 -15.35
CA GLU A 192 -6.94 7.51 -15.19
C GLU A 192 -6.92 7.97 -13.73
N LEU A 193 -7.28 7.09 -12.78
CA LEU A 193 -7.16 7.39 -11.36
C LEU A 193 -5.69 7.54 -10.95
N ARG A 194 -4.80 6.67 -11.47
CA ARG A 194 -3.35 6.77 -11.20
C ARG A 194 -2.78 8.11 -11.71
N LYS A 195 -3.20 8.56 -12.89
CA LYS A 195 -2.81 9.87 -13.44
C LYS A 195 -3.33 11.01 -12.56
N ALA A 196 -4.59 10.96 -12.11
CA ALA A 196 -5.17 11.95 -11.20
C ALA A 196 -4.37 12.03 -9.88
N CYS A 197 -4.05 10.88 -9.28
CA CYS A 197 -3.20 10.81 -8.10
C CYS A 197 -1.84 11.46 -8.34
N SER A 198 -1.21 11.14 -9.48
CA SER A 198 0.10 11.69 -9.85
C SER A 198 0.09 13.22 -10.00
N GLY A 199 -1.00 13.81 -10.50
CA GLY A 199 -1.18 15.26 -10.57
C GLY A 199 -1.47 15.92 -9.21
N PHE A 200 -2.05 15.18 -8.27
CA PHE A 200 -2.33 15.67 -6.92
C PHE A 200 -1.12 15.58 -5.97
N VAL A 201 -0.09 14.81 -6.33
CA VAL A 201 1.14 14.64 -5.52
C VAL A 201 1.77 15.98 -5.16
N GLN A 202 1.90 16.93 -6.10
CA GLN A 202 2.54 18.22 -5.79
C GLN A 202 1.78 19.01 -4.72
N CYS A 203 0.45 18.95 -4.71
CA CYS A 203 -0.36 19.62 -3.68
C CYS A 203 -0.22 18.96 -2.30
N CYS A 204 0.19 17.69 -2.27
CA CYS A 204 0.32 16.91 -1.04
C CYS A 204 1.68 17.01 -0.39
N ILE A 205 2.72 17.50 -1.07
CA ILE A 205 4.07 17.60 -0.50
C ILE A 205 4.24 18.99 0.10
N ASN A 206 4.12 19.07 1.43
CA ASN A 206 4.39 20.28 2.22
C ASN A 206 4.86 19.89 3.63
N VAL A 207 5.28 20.87 4.43
CA VAL A 207 5.85 20.66 5.76
C VAL A 207 4.91 19.87 6.68
N ASP A 208 3.60 20.11 6.64
CA ASP A 208 2.65 19.45 7.54
C ASP A 208 2.39 17.98 7.17
N THR A 209 2.53 17.63 5.89
CA THR A 209 2.15 16.31 5.37
C THR A 209 3.32 15.36 5.17
N VAL A 210 4.56 15.86 5.00
CA VAL A 210 5.72 15.02 4.63
C VAL A 210 5.98 13.89 5.63
N CYS A 211 5.83 14.12 6.93
CA CYS A 211 6.03 13.09 7.93
C CYS A 211 4.99 11.96 7.81
N ALA A 212 3.73 12.31 7.52
CA ALA A 212 2.67 11.31 7.32
C ALA A 212 2.87 10.52 6.01
N LEU A 213 3.31 11.20 4.94
CA LEU A 213 3.64 10.54 3.66
C LEU A 213 4.80 9.56 3.81
N LEU A 214 5.86 9.93 4.54
CA LEU A 214 6.99 9.05 4.79
C LEU A 214 6.62 7.88 5.71
N ALA A 215 5.82 8.10 6.75
CA ALA A 215 5.36 7.03 7.64
C ALA A 215 4.48 6.02 6.89
N SER A 216 3.58 6.48 6.02
CA SER A 216 2.70 5.59 5.23
C SER A 216 3.44 4.80 4.15
N ALA A 217 4.65 5.23 3.75
CA ALA A 217 5.42 4.57 2.69
C ALA A 217 5.91 3.17 3.05
N GLU A 218 6.10 2.87 4.33
CA GLU A 218 6.58 1.55 4.79
C GLU A 218 5.65 0.41 4.32
N ARG A 219 4.34 0.62 4.42
CA ARG A 219 3.31 -0.35 3.99
C ARG A 219 3.36 -0.67 2.50
N TYR A 220 3.88 0.26 1.70
CA TYR A 220 3.81 0.22 0.25
C TYR A 220 5.18 0.12 -0.44
N ILE A 221 6.23 -0.24 0.30
CA ILE A 221 7.62 -0.22 -0.17
C ILE A 221 7.89 -1.09 -1.41
N GLN A 222 7.08 -2.14 -1.60
CA GLN A 222 7.13 -3.05 -2.75
C GLN A 222 6.67 -2.39 -4.06
N TYR A 223 5.87 -1.32 -4.00
CA TYR A 223 5.32 -0.67 -5.18
C TYR A 223 6.29 0.35 -5.78
N LYS A 224 6.33 0.38 -7.13
CA LYS A 224 7.20 1.30 -7.88
C LYS A 224 6.80 2.76 -7.66
N CYS A 225 5.50 3.06 -7.62
CA CYS A 225 4.99 4.41 -7.40
C CYS A 225 5.43 4.97 -6.03
N THR A 226 5.46 4.13 -4.99
CA THR A 226 5.98 4.50 -3.66
C THR A 226 7.42 4.98 -3.74
N LYS A 227 8.31 4.25 -4.41
CA LYS A 227 9.73 4.64 -4.52
C LYS A 227 9.89 6.01 -5.18
N SER A 228 9.13 6.25 -6.26
CA SER A 228 9.16 7.56 -6.94
C SER A 228 8.59 8.69 -6.09
N LEU A 229 7.55 8.43 -5.29
CA LEU A 229 6.98 9.43 -4.39
C LEU A 229 7.94 9.75 -3.24
N VAL A 230 8.47 8.73 -2.58
CA VAL A 230 9.41 8.88 -1.46
C VAL A 230 10.62 9.70 -1.89
N GLN A 231 11.16 9.47 -3.08
CA GLN A 231 12.26 10.28 -3.61
C GLN A 231 11.91 11.77 -3.68
N LYS A 232 10.74 12.13 -4.24
CA LYS A 232 10.27 13.53 -4.31
C LYS A 232 10.02 14.13 -2.92
N VAL A 233 9.50 13.33 -1.99
CA VAL A 233 9.26 13.77 -0.61
C VAL A 233 10.60 14.03 0.10
N LEU A 234 11.60 13.17 -0.09
CA LEU A 234 12.93 13.37 0.49
C LEU A 234 13.63 14.60 -0.10
N GLU A 235 13.53 14.84 -1.41
CA GLU A 235 14.03 16.07 -2.04
C GLU A 235 13.39 17.33 -1.43
N PHE A 236 12.09 17.29 -1.13
CA PHE A 236 11.43 18.39 -0.42
C PHE A 236 11.95 18.56 1.02
N VAL A 237 12.15 17.44 1.74
CA VAL A 237 12.69 17.43 3.11
C VAL A 237 14.09 18.01 3.13
N ASP A 238 14.92 17.74 2.12
CA ASP A 238 16.27 18.30 2.04
C ASP A 238 16.26 19.82 2.01
N GLU A 239 15.36 20.41 1.23
CA GLU A 239 15.25 21.86 1.10
C GLU A 239 14.63 22.53 2.35
N HIS A 240 13.80 21.82 3.11
CA HIS A 240 13.07 22.33 4.29
C HIS A 240 13.52 21.67 5.60
N GLY A 241 14.76 21.21 5.67
CA GLY A 241 15.24 20.33 6.74
C GLY A 241 15.01 20.87 8.14
N ASN A 242 15.34 22.13 8.40
CA ASN A 242 15.12 22.76 9.71
C ASN A 242 13.64 22.80 10.13
N GLU A 243 12.72 23.08 9.21
CA GLU A 243 11.28 23.14 9.51
C GLU A 243 10.75 21.75 9.84
N VAL A 244 11.06 20.77 8.98
CA VAL A 244 10.58 19.38 9.11
C VAL A 244 11.11 18.71 10.38
N LEU A 245 12.39 18.87 10.69
CA LEU A 245 13.03 18.25 11.86
C LEU A 245 12.47 18.78 13.20
N ASN A 246 11.93 20.01 13.20
CA ASN A 246 11.32 20.62 14.38
C ASN A 246 9.84 20.25 14.58
N LEU A 247 9.22 19.54 13.64
CA LEU A 247 7.83 19.13 13.77
C LEU A 247 7.64 18.07 14.87
N GLY A 248 6.59 18.23 15.66
CA GLY A 248 6.16 17.18 16.59
C GLY A 248 5.83 15.86 15.89
N SER A 249 5.34 15.91 14.64
CA SER A 249 5.05 14.73 13.82
C SER A 249 6.30 13.98 13.38
N PHE A 250 7.48 14.61 13.35
CA PHE A 250 8.75 13.94 13.05
C PHE A 250 9.05 12.80 14.03
N THR A 251 8.68 13.00 15.30
CA THR A 251 8.84 11.99 16.35
C THR A 251 7.98 10.73 16.14
N LEU A 252 7.00 10.76 15.23
CA LEU A 252 6.15 9.62 14.88
C LEU A 252 6.75 8.74 13.78
N LEU A 253 7.84 9.17 13.13
CA LEU A 253 8.45 8.42 12.04
C LEU A 253 9.08 7.10 12.55
N PRO A 254 9.07 6.02 11.75
CA PRO A 254 9.84 4.82 12.07
C PRO A 254 11.34 5.13 12.18
N GLN A 255 12.05 4.38 13.04
CA GLN A 255 13.48 4.62 13.29
C GLN A 255 14.32 4.63 12.01
N HIS A 256 14.04 3.69 11.10
CA HIS A 256 14.78 3.58 9.84
C HIS A 256 14.55 4.78 8.91
N VAL A 257 13.37 5.42 8.97
CA VAL A 257 13.06 6.63 8.22
C VAL A 257 13.81 7.83 8.80
N VAL A 258 13.89 7.94 10.13
CA VAL A 258 14.69 8.99 10.78
C VAL A 258 16.16 8.88 10.38
N ARG A 259 16.71 7.66 10.40
CA ARG A 259 18.08 7.42 9.90
C ARG A 259 18.22 7.81 8.44
N LEU A 260 17.26 7.43 7.59
CA LEU A 260 17.24 7.75 6.16
C LEU A 260 17.26 9.25 5.90
N ILE A 261 16.65 10.06 6.76
CA ILE A 261 16.64 11.53 6.63
C ILE A 261 17.97 12.11 7.13
N LEU A 262 18.41 11.72 8.35
CA LEU A 262 19.57 12.34 8.98
C LEU A 262 20.90 12.05 8.26
N VAL A 263 21.01 10.93 7.55
CA VAL A 263 22.21 10.54 6.80
C VAL A 263 22.37 11.28 5.47
N ARG A 264 21.36 12.06 5.02
CA ARG A 264 21.39 12.74 3.72
C ARG A 264 22.36 13.91 3.75
N ASP A 265 23.25 13.96 2.76
CA ASP A 265 24.25 15.02 2.62
C ASP A 265 23.60 16.33 2.14
N GLU A 266 22.52 16.24 1.37
CA GLU A 266 21.78 17.35 0.79
C GLU A 266 20.84 18.04 1.80
N LEU A 267 20.65 17.46 2.98
CA LEU A 267 19.72 17.96 4.00
C LEU A 267 20.16 19.33 4.55
N ARG A 268 19.39 20.36 4.23
CA ARG A 268 19.59 21.74 4.71
C ARG A 268 19.01 21.91 6.11
N ALA A 269 19.77 21.44 7.08
CA ALA A 269 19.48 21.63 8.50
C ALA A 269 20.74 21.89 9.30
N ASP A 270 20.61 22.68 10.37
CA ASP A 270 21.71 22.88 11.31
C ASP A 270 21.99 21.58 12.06
N GLU A 271 23.27 21.29 12.31
CA GLU A 271 23.67 20.07 13.03
C GLU A 271 23.11 20.02 14.45
N PHE A 272 22.84 21.18 15.05
CA PHE A 272 22.14 21.25 16.33
C PHE A 272 20.66 20.85 16.21
N THR A 273 19.97 21.27 15.15
CA THR A 273 18.59 20.84 14.85
C THR A 273 18.53 19.33 14.63
N LYS A 274 19.49 18.75 13.90
CA LYS A 274 19.61 17.28 13.74
C LYS A 274 19.73 16.58 15.09
N PHE A 275 20.59 17.09 15.98
CA PHE A 275 20.73 16.57 17.35
C PHE A 275 19.44 16.67 18.16
N GLN A 276 18.77 17.83 18.12
CA GLN A 276 17.50 18.03 18.84
C GLN A 276 16.41 17.09 18.32
N ALA A 277 16.27 16.93 17.00
CA ALA A 277 15.31 16.02 16.39
C ALA A 277 15.58 14.55 16.80
N ALA A 278 16.85 14.12 16.75
CA ALA A 278 17.24 12.79 17.21
C ALA A 278 16.96 12.57 18.71
N LEU A 279 17.20 13.59 19.54
CA LEU A 279 16.91 13.56 20.97
C LEU A 279 15.41 13.47 21.25
N MET A 280 14.59 14.30 20.59
CA MET A 280 13.13 14.31 20.75
C MET A 280 12.51 12.99 20.29
N TRP A 281 12.96 12.48 19.15
CA TRP A 281 12.53 11.16 18.65
C TRP A 281 12.91 10.06 19.65
N SER A 282 14.15 10.07 20.15
CA SER A 282 14.64 9.05 21.09
C SER A 282 13.87 9.06 22.42
N LYS A 283 13.54 10.25 22.95
CA LYS A 283 12.70 10.39 24.15
C LYS A 283 11.34 9.73 23.96
N LYS A 284 10.63 10.07 22.87
CA LYS A 284 9.32 9.50 22.57
C LYS A 284 9.37 7.99 22.34
N TYR A 285 10.43 7.51 21.69
CA TYR A 285 10.64 6.08 21.50
C TYR A 285 10.83 5.34 22.84
N CYS A 286 11.61 5.90 23.76
CA CYS A 286 11.78 5.36 25.11
C CYS A 286 10.48 5.41 25.94
N ASP A 287 9.67 6.46 25.81
CA ASP A 287 8.38 6.56 26.50
C ASP A 287 7.44 5.40 26.11
N ASN A 288 7.51 4.97 24.85
CA ASN A 288 6.76 3.81 24.34
C ASN A 288 7.43 2.46 24.63
N ASN A 289 8.72 2.44 24.96
CA ASN A 289 9.53 1.23 25.14
C ASN A 289 10.36 1.32 26.43
N SER A 290 9.74 1.04 27.58
CA SER A 290 10.33 1.25 28.92
C SER A 290 11.61 0.43 29.21
N ASN A 291 11.96 -0.53 28.35
CA ASN A 291 13.14 -1.40 28.53
C ASN A 291 14.42 -0.85 27.89
N ILE A 292 14.38 0.27 27.16
CA ILE A 292 15.51 0.78 26.37
C ILE A 292 15.95 2.14 26.91
N THR A 293 17.26 2.31 27.12
CA THR A 293 17.79 3.57 27.65
C THR A 293 17.92 4.64 26.58
N LEU A 294 17.69 5.91 26.95
CA LEU A 294 17.81 7.06 26.03
C LEU A 294 19.20 7.13 25.37
N LYS A 295 20.25 6.75 26.11
CA LYS A 295 21.64 6.75 25.63
C LYS A 295 21.87 5.74 24.51
N GLU A 296 21.29 4.54 24.62
CA GLU A 296 21.38 3.52 23.58
C GLU A 296 20.56 3.93 22.35
N THR A 297 19.36 4.48 22.56
CA THR A 297 18.48 4.90 21.47
C THR A 297 19.10 6.03 20.63
N ILE A 298 19.56 7.10 21.29
CA ILE A 298 20.16 8.24 20.57
C ILE A 298 21.50 7.88 19.94
N GLY A 299 22.23 6.91 20.52
CA GLY A 299 23.48 6.39 19.99
C GLY A 299 23.40 5.97 18.51
N ASN A 300 22.23 5.48 18.07
CA ASN A 300 21.96 5.08 16.68
C ASN A 300 21.95 6.23 15.68
N PHE A 301 22.00 7.49 16.12
CA PHE A 301 21.93 8.67 15.27
C PHE A 301 23.15 9.58 15.38
N LEU A 302 23.98 9.41 16.42
CA LEU A 302 25.09 10.31 16.70
C LEU A 302 26.13 10.34 15.56
N GLU A 303 26.30 9.23 14.84
CA GLU A 303 27.22 9.17 13.70
C GLU A 303 26.79 10.02 12.50
N TYR A 304 25.50 10.37 12.40
CA TYR A 304 24.95 11.20 11.32
C TYR A 304 25.00 12.70 11.64
N ILE A 305 25.55 13.08 12.81
CA ILE A 305 25.61 14.47 13.27
C ILE A 305 27.07 14.92 13.30
N GLN A 306 27.35 15.98 12.55
CA GLN A 306 28.68 16.59 12.49
C GLN A 306 28.85 17.59 13.65
N PHE A 307 29.11 17.06 14.85
CA PHE A 307 29.25 17.86 16.08
C PHE A 307 30.25 19.03 15.96
N HIS A 308 31.28 18.91 15.13
CA HIS A 308 32.26 19.97 14.90
C HIS A 308 31.66 21.22 14.22
N LYS A 309 30.49 21.14 13.59
CA LYS A 309 29.76 22.30 13.05
C LYS A 309 28.82 22.94 14.06
N ILE A 310 28.57 22.31 15.21
CA ILE A 310 27.74 22.89 16.29
C ILE A 310 28.60 23.89 17.08
N PRO A 311 28.16 25.15 17.29
CA PRO A 311 28.93 26.14 18.04
C PRO A 311 29.40 25.64 19.42
N ALA A 312 30.66 25.90 19.77
CA ALA A 312 31.29 25.41 21.01
C ALA A 312 30.49 25.75 22.29
N ASN A 313 29.89 26.94 22.33
CA ASN A 313 29.04 27.38 23.44
C ASN A 313 27.78 26.49 23.58
N VAL A 314 27.15 26.12 22.47
CA VAL A 314 25.97 25.23 22.46
C VAL A 314 26.38 23.80 22.83
N LEU A 315 27.50 23.29 22.29
CA LEU A 315 28.04 21.99 22.67
C LEU A 315 28.25 21.88 24.18
N MET A 316 28.88 22.88 24.80
CA MET A 316 29.22 22.81 26.23
C MET A 316 28.05 23.11 27.16
N ARG A 317 27.09 23.95 26.74
CA ARG A 317 25.96 24.35 27.60
C ARG A 317 24.71 23.49 27.43
N GLU A 318 24.49 22.92 26.25
CA GLU A 318 23.24 22.22 25.93
C GLU A 318 23.45 20.73 25.63
N VAL A 319 24.54 20.37 24.93
CA VAL A 319 24.79 18.96 24.53
C VAL A 319 25.53 18.19 25.62
N HIS A 320 26.65 18.72 26.12
CA HIS A 320 27.52 18.06 27.09
C HIS A 320 26.81 17.72 28.43
N PRO A 321 26.01 18.61 29.04
CA PRO A 321 25.37 18.32 30.34
C PRO A 321 24.36 17.17 30.30
N LEU A 322 23.87 16.80 29.11
CA LEU A 322 22.93 15.69 28.94
C LEU A 322 23.60 14.32 29.15
N GLY A 323 24.94 14.23 29.03
CA GLY A 323 25.67 12.96 29.18
C GLY A 323 25.34 11.88 28.14
N LEU A 324 24.65 12.26 27.06
CA LEU A 324 24.20 11.35 26.00
C LEU A 324 25.25 11.14 24.91
N VAL A 325 26.01 12.18 24.58
CA VAL A 325 27.08 12.13 23.59
C VAL A 325 28.39 11.73 24.27
N PRO A 326 29.10 10.70 23.77
CA PRO A 326 30.41 10.33 24.28
C PRO A 326 31.40 11.50 24.33
N TYR A 327 32.11 11.63 25.45
CA TYR A 327 33.03 12.75 25.71
C TYR A 327 34.13 12.89 24.65
N ASN A 328 34.60 11.78 24.09
CA ASN A 328 35.58 11.77 23.00
C ASN A 328 35.06 12.48 21.74
N ILE A 329 33.77 12.31 21.39
CA ILE A 329 33.18 12.98 20.22
C ILE A 329 33.15 14.50 20.44
N ILE A 330 32.76 14.95 21.63
CA ILE A 330 32.74 16.37 21.99
C ILE A 330 34.15 16.97 21.94
N MET A 331 35.13 16.29 22.53
CA MET A 331 36.52 16.74 22.55
C MET A 331 37.12 16.81 21.14
N THR A 332 36.87 15.81 20.29
CA THR A 332 37.30 15.85 18.89
C THR A 332 36.65 17.00 18.12
N ALA A 333 35.36 17.26 18.36
CA ALA A 333 34.64 18.38 17.73
C ALA A 333 35.23 19.74 18.13
N LEU A 334 35.49 19.96 19.43
CA LEU A 334 36.11 21.19 19.93
C LEU A 334 37.54 21.38 19.40
N ALA A 335 38.35 20.31 19.38
CA ALA A 335 39.70 20.35 18.84
C ALA A 335 39.70 20.75 17.36
N TYR A 336 38.77 20.19 16.57
CA TYR A 336 38.60 20.54 15.15
C TYR A 336 38.27 22.02 14.96
N GLN A 337 37.39 22.58 15.80
CA GLN A 337 37.03 24.01 15.76
C GLN A 337 38.21 24.92 16.05
N THR A 338 39.08 24.55 17.00
CA THR A 338 40.29 25.34 17.32
C THR A 338 41.37 25.28 16.24
N GLN A 339 41.36 24.27 15.37
CA GLN A 339 42.31 24.13 14.26
C GLN A 339 41.86 24.90 12.99
N GLN A 340 40.59 25.30 12.93
CA GLN A 340 40.01 26.04 11.80
C GLN A 340 39.81 27.53 12.06
N ALA A 341 39.96 27.97 13.32
CA ALA A 341 40.01 29.37 13.72
C ALA A 341 41.44 29.91 13.61
#